data_AF-A0A1X3HBW1-F1
#
_entry.id   AF-A0A1X3HBW1-F1
#
_cell.length_a   1.000
_cell.length_b   1.000
_cell.length_c   1.000
_cell.angle_alpha   90.00
_cell.angle_beta   90.00
_cell.angle_gamma   90.00
#
_symmetry.space_group_name_H-M   'P 1'
#
loop_
_entity.id
_entity.type
_entity.pdbx_description
1 polymer ?
#
loop_
_entity_poly.entity_id
_entity_poly.type
_entity_poly.pdbx_seq_one_letter_code
_entity_poly.pdbx_strand_id
1 'polypeptide(L)'
;MHRPLLRDALQQASLDSSVRAIHYQDSETEWPCLSVGEVVLDRCDGRFLLRACQTRARRGDEEVALMAYALERHGLRLLERDASDIQREPLCSNARTVWSYVRYNVSIADRLRIAVALEEGGPQSILELEERARPTCDIFAAVCALACENLLGLHIQHAPLGLRTIVFGQQ
;
A
#
# COMPACT_ATOMS: atom_id res chain seq x y z
N MET A 1 -3.55 -17.52 -10.60
CA MET A 1 -3.51 -16.24 -9.88
C MET A 1 -4.93 -15.81 -9.53
N HIS A 2 -5.33 -15.80 -8.26
CA HIS A 2 -6.65 -15.30 -7.87
C HIS A 2 -6.66 -13.77 -7.95
N ARG A 3 -7.17 -13.23 -9.07
CA ARG A 3 -7.21 -11.78 -9.36
C ARG A 3 -7.77 -10.92 -8.22
N PRO A 4 -8.81 -11.32 -7.47
CA PRO A 4 -9.29 -10.51 -6.34
C PRO A 4 -8.28 -10.39 -5.20
N LEU A 5 -7.59 -11.50 -4.88
CA LEU A 5 -6.66 -11.54 -3.76
C LEU A 5 -5.38 -10.74 -4.06
N LEU A 6 -4.87 -10.84 -5.29
CA LEU A 6 -3.76 -9.98 -5.72
C LEU A 6 -4.14 -8.50 -5.69
N ARG A 7 -5.37 -8.16 -6.12
CA ARG A 7 -5.85 -6.78 -6.05
C ARG A 7 -5.85 -6.26 -4.61
N ASP A 8 -6.41 -7.01 -3.66
CA ASP A 8 -6.41 -6.61 -2.25
C ASP A 8 -4.98 -6.45 -1.70
N ALA A 9 -4.06 -7.36 -2.07
CA ALA A 9 -2.65 -7.27 -1.67
C ALA A 9 -1.96 -6.02 -2.24
N LEU A 10 -2.21 -5.70 -3.51
CA LEU A 10 -1.69 -4.49 -4.16
C LEU A 10 -2.25 -3.23 -3.53
N GLN A 11 -3.55 -3.22 -3.22
CA GLN A 11 -4.20 -2.09 -2.54
C GLN A 11 -3.62 -1.85 -1.15
N GLN A 12 -3.28 -2.90 -0.42
CA GLN A 12 -2.58 -2.78 0.86
C GLN A 12 -1.14 -2.33 0.68
N ALA A 13 -0.42 -2.87 -0.30
CA ALA A 13 0.97 -2.51 -0.58
C ALA A 13 1.10 -1.04 -0.98
N SER A 14 0.17 -0.49 -1.78
CA SER A 14 0.20 0.93 -2.17
C SER A 14 -0.07 1.90 -1.02
N LEU A 15 -0.59 1.41 0.12
CA LEU A 15 -0.87 2.19 1.32
C LEU A 15 0.15 1.94 2.44
N ASP A 16 1.11 1.04 2.21
CA ASP A 16 2.20 0.77 3.13
C ASP A 16 3.32 1.79 2.89
N SER A 17 3.58 2.63 3.89
CA SER A 17 4.63 3.67 3.87
C SER A 17 6.04 3.13 3.61
N SER A 18 6.26 1.82 3.79
CA SER A 18 7.55 1.20 3.46
C SER A 18 7.71 0.91 1.97
N VAL A 19 6.63 0.87 1.18
CA VAL A 19 6.65 0.62 -0.26
C VAL A 19 6.87 1.93 -1.00
N ARG A 20 7.98 2.02 -1.76
CA ARG A 20 8.35 3.18 -2.58
C ARG A 20 7.80 3.08 -4.00
N ALA A 21 7.78 1.88 -4.57
CA ALA A 21 7.27 1.64 -5.91
C ALA A 21 6.72 0.21 -6.07
N ILE A 22 5.81 0.05 -7.02
CA ILE A 22 5.25 -1.23 -7.43
C ILE A 22 5.55 -1.41 -8.92
N HIS A 23 6.34 -2.41 -9.25
CA HIS A 23 6.72 -2.74 -10.62
C HIS A 23 5.97 -3.99 -11.08
N TYR A 24 5.52 -3.97 -12.32
CA TYR A 24 5.02 -5.16 -13.01
C TYR A 24 6.13 -5.68 -13.92
N GLN A 25 6.35 -7.00 -13.86
CA GLN A 25 7.25 -7.66 -14.79
C GLN A 25 6.58 -7.72 -16.15
N ASP A 26 7.06 -6.87 -17.04
CA ASP A 26 6.68 -6.86 -18.44
C ASP A 26 7.67 -7.72 -19.24
N SER A 27 7.32 -8.05 -20.49
CA SER A 27 8.15 -8.93 -21.34
C SER A 27 9.55 -8.37 -21.67
N GLU A 28 9.78 -7.08 -21.43
CA GLU A 28 11.01 -6.36 -21.78
C GLU A 28 11.94 -6.11 -20.57
N THR A 29 11.51 -6.44 -19.34
CA THR A 29 12.19 -6.06 -18.09
C THR A 29 13.19 -7.12 -17.56
N GLU A 30 14.28 -6.66 -16.95
CA GLU A 30 15.56 -7.31 -16.58
C GLU A 30 15.56 -8.45 -15.51
N TRP A 31 14.47 -9.19 -15.31
CA TRP A 31 14.49 -10.36 -14.39
C TRP A 31 14.17 -11.67 -15.10
N PRO A 32 15.21 -12.38 -15.62
CA PRO A 32 15.05 -13.63 -16.36
C PRO A 32 14.35 -14.75 -15.58
N CYS A 33 14.33 -14.67 -14.25
CA CYS A 33 13.71 -15.67 -13.38
C CYS A 33 12.22 -15.42 -13.12
N LEU A 34 11.66 -14.28 -13.57
CA LEU A 34 10.27 -13.91 -13.31
C LEU A 34 9.38 -14.14 -14.53
N SER A 35 8.14 -14.54 -14.27
CA SER A 35 7.11 -14.64 -15.30
C SER A 35 6.45 -13.29 -15.55
N VAL A 36 5.98 -13.06 -16.78
CA VAL A 36 5.19 -11.87 -17.13
C VAL A 36 3.97 -11.75 -16.19
N GLY A 37 3.78 -10.56 -15.64
CA GLY A 37 2.70 -10.26 -14.70
C GLY A 37 3.03 -10.54 -13.23
N GLU A 38 4.25 -10.97 -12.92
CA GLU A 38 4.74 -10.96 -11.54
C GLU A 38 4.96 -9.52 -11.03
N VAL A 39 4.73 -9.31 -9.74
CA VAL A 39 4.76 -7.99 -9.11
C VAL A 39 5.98 -7.89 -8.20
N VAL A 40 6.78 -6.85 -8.39
CA VAL A 40 7.91 -6.52 -7.52
C VAL A 40 7.59 -5.26 -6.73
N LEU A 41 7.68 -5.34 -5.40
CA LEU A 41 7.60 -4.19 -4.51
C LEU A 41 9.01 -3.69 -4.24
N ASP A 42 9.27 -2.42 -4.54
CA ASP A 42 10.44 -1.72 -4.03
C ASP A 42 10.09 -1.14 -2.66
N ARG A 43 10.74 -1.62 -1.60
CA ARG A 43 10.52 -1.18 -0.23
C ARG A 43 11.77 -0.56 0.36
N CYS A 44 11.61 0.23 1.41
CA CYS A 44 12.72 0.83 2.14
C CYS A 44 13.72 -0.21 2.68
N ASP A 45 13.26 -1.44 2.94
CA ASP A 45 14.08 -2.54 3.44
C ASP A 45 14.59 -3.47 2.33
N GLY A 46 14.25 -3.25 1.06
CA GLY A 46 14.73 -4.00 -0.09
C GLY A 46 13.63 -4.31 -1.12
N ARG A 47 13.97 -5.08 -2.17
CA ARG A 47 13.01 -5.45 -3.21
C ARG A 47 12.40 -6.82 -2.95
N PHE A 48 11.10 -6.94 -3.19
CA PHE A 48 10.35 -8.16 -2.90
C PHE A 48 9.47 -8.58 -4.07
N LEU A 49 9.53 -9.86 -4.42
CA LEU A 49 8.53 -10.49 -5.27
C LEU A 49 7.25 -10.73 -4.45
N LEU A 50 6.17 -10.04 -4.79
CA LEU A 50 4.86 -10.23 -4.15
C LEU A 50 4.15 -11.46 -4.74
N ARG A 51 3.86 -12.43 -3.88
CA ARG A 51 3.06 -13.61 -4.25
C ARG A 51 1.81 -13.69 -3.38
N ALA A 52 0.64 -13.50 -3.99
CA ALA A 52 -0.65 -13.68 -3.34
C ALA A 52 -1.25 -15.05 -3.68
N CYS A 53 -1.50 -15.88 -2.66
CA CYS A 53 -2.03 -17.24 -2.82
C CYS A 53 -3.21 -17.52 -1.87
N GLN A 54 -4.07 -18.48 -2.17
CA GLN A 54 -5.16 -18.84 -1.24
C GLN A 54 -4.61 -19.47 0.05
N THR A 55 -3.67 -20.39 -0.12
CA THR A 55 -2.99 -21.09 0.96
C THR A 55 -1.53 -21.17 0.60
N ARG A 56 -0.66 -20.83 1.56
CA ARG A 56 0.79 -20.93 1.36
C ARG A 56 1.16 -22.37 1.00
N ALA A 57 1.95 -22.52 -0.07
CA ALA A 57 2.43 -23.84 -0.46
C ALA A 57 3.30 -24.42 0.65
N ARG A 58 3.06 -25.68 1.03
CA ARG A 58 3.97 -26.43 1.90
C ARG A 58 5.18 -26.82 1.07
N ARG A 59 6.24 -26.03 1.16
CA ARG A 59 7.53 -26.30 0.52
C ARG A 59 8.45 -26.97 1.53
N GLY A 60 9.24 -27.94 1.07
CA GLY A 60 10.33 -28.48 1.87
C GLY A 60 11.44 -27.45 2.07
N ASP A 61 12.27 -27.61 3.09
CA ASP A 61 13.35 -26.66 3.40
C ASP A 61 14.31 -26.44 2.22
N GLU A 62 14.59 -27.51 1.46
CA GLU A 62 15.43 -27.46 0.25
C GLU A 62 14.80 -26.61 -0.87
N GLU A 63 13.49 -26.74 -1.11
CA GLU A 63 12.77 -25.95 -2.11
C GLU A 63 12.72 -24.47 -1.71
N VAL A 64 12.53 -24.19 -0.41
CA VAL A 64 12.56 -22.83 0.13
C VAL A 64 13.96 -22.22 -0.05
N ALA A 65 15.02 -22.97 0.27
CA ALA A 65 16.39 -22.51 0.11
C ALA A 65 16.75 -22.24 -1.36
N LEU A 66 16.35 -23.13 -2.27
CA LEU A 66 16.58 -22.95 -3.71
C LEU A 66 15.87 -21.70 -4.25
N MET A 67 14.61 -21.50 -3.84
CA MET A 67 13.83 -20.32 -4.22
C MET A 67 14.46 -19.03 -3.68
N ALA A 68 14.84 -19.03 -2.40
CA ALA A 68 15.49 -17.88 -1.77
C ALA A 68 16.80 -17.53 -2.48
N TYR A 69 17.63 -18.54 -2.76
CA TYR A 69 18.88 -18.37 -3.50
C TYR A 69 18.65 -17.81 -4.91
N ALA A 70 17.66 -18.33 -5.65
CA ALA A 70 17.34 -17.84 -6.99
C ALA A 70 16.93 -16.36 -6.97
N LEU A 71 16.07 -15.96 -6.03
CA LEU A 71 15.63 -14.57 -5.88
C LEU A 71 16.76 -13.65 -5.43
N GLU A 72 17.59 -14.10 -4.48
CA GLU A 72 18.69 -13.31 -3.94
C GLU A 72 19.74 -12.98 -5.01
N ARG A 73 19.99 -13.91 -5.96
CA ARG A 73 20.86 -13.63 -7.12
C ARG A 73 20.39 -12.48 -7.99
N HIS A 74 19.11 -12.12 -7.91
CA HIS A 74 18.52 -10.97 -8.59
C HIS A 74 18.22 -9.80 -7.65
N GLY A 75 18.69 -9.88 -6.39
CA GLY A 75 18.47 -8.88 -5.35
C GLY A 75 17.00 -8.75 -4.95
N LEU A 76 16.26 -9.86 -4.99
CA LEU A 76 14.86 -9.99 -4.61
C LEU A 76 14.70 -10.90 -3.40
N ARG A 77 13.65 -10.68 -2.62
CA ARG A 77 13.17 -11.61 -1.58
C ARG A 77 11.72 -11.99 -1.85
N LEU A 78 11.28 -13.15 -1.38
CA LEU A 78 9.88 -13.55 -1.51
C LEU A 78 9.03 -12.89 -0.43
N LEU A 79 7.99 -12.16 -0.83
CA LEU A 79 6.90 -11.74 0.06
C LEU A 79 5.65 -12.53 -0.32
N GLU A 80 5.49 -13.71 0.28
CA GLU A 80 4.33 -14.56 0.06
C GLU A 80 3.26 -14.33 1.12
N ARG A 81 2.08 -13.89 0.68
CA ARG A 81 0.92 -13.63 1.54
C ARG A 81 -0.24 -14.51 1.13
N ASP A 82 -0.81 -15.21 2.10
CA ASP A 82 -1.97 -16.03 1.86
C ASP A 82 -3.30 -15.27 2.06
N ALA A 83 -4.44 -15.96 1.87
CA ALA A 83 -5.74 -15.33 2.05
C ALA A 83 -5.96 -14.82 3.48
N SER A 84 -5.45 -15.53 4.49
CA SER A 84 -5.58 -15.11 5.89
C SER A 84 -4.75 -13.86 6.19
N ASP A 85 -3.55 -13.76 5.59
CA ASP A 85 -2.69 -12.58 5.71
C ASP A 85 -3.32 -11.35 5.06
N ILE A 86 -3.93 -11.52 3.88
CA ILE A 86 -4.48 -10.42 3.06
C ILE A 86 -5.86 -10.00 3.55
N GLN A 87 -6.70 -10.93 3.97
CA GLN A 87 -8.07 -10.64 4.42
C GLN A 87 -8.16 -10.29 5.91
N ARG A 88 -7.01 -10.19 6.60
CA ARG A 88 -6.95 -9.81 8.01
C ARG A 88 -7.57 -8.43 8.24
N GLU A 89 -8.53 -8.36 9.15
CA GLU A 89 -9.15 -7.12 9.59
C GLU A 89 -8.33 -6.42 10.70
N PRO A 90 -8.39 -5.08 10.81
CA PRO A 90 -9.17 -4.15 9.98
C PRO A 90 -8.49 -3.73 8.66
N LEU A 91 -7.27 -4.22 8.40
CA LEU A 91 -6.47 -3.77 7.26
C LEU A 91 -7.17 -3.99 5.91
N CYS A 92 -7.82 -5.14 5.73
CA CYS A 92 -8.54 -5.48 4.51
C CYS A 92 -9.67 -4.48 4.20
N SER A 93 -10.60 -4.28 5.15
CA SER A 93 -11.71 -3.35 4.98
C SER A 93 -11.25 -1.89 4.88
N ASN A 94 -10.23 -1.49 5.63
CA ASN A 94 -9.65 -0.16 5.57
C ASN A 94 -9.05 0.12 4.18
N ALA A 95 -8.20 -0.76 3.66
CA ALA A 95 -7.55 -0.57 2.36
C ALA A 95 -8.59 -0.49 1.23
N ARG A 96 -9.63 -1.34 1.27
CA ARG A 96 -10.74 -1.28 0.31
C ARG A 96 -11.51 0.03 0.40
N THR A 97 -11.77 0.50 1.62
CA THR A 97 -12.46 1.78 1.85
C THR A 97 -11.65 2.94 1.28
N VAL A 98 -10.34 3.04 1.58
CA VAL A 98 -9.48 4.08 1.02
C VAL A 98 -9.54 4.07 -0.51
N TRP A 99 -9.35 2.89 -1.12
CA TRP A 99 -9.39 2.74 -2.58
C TRP A 99 -10.76 2.99 -3.22
N SER A 100 -11.86 2.99 -2.46
CA SER A 100 -13.16 3.40 -2.98
C SER A 100 -13.23 4.90 -3.34
N TYR A 101 -12.32 5.71 -2.78
CA TYR A 101 -12.21 7.15 -3.03
C TYR A 101 -11.17 7.52 -4.11
N VAL A 102 -10.58 6.56 -4.83
CA VAL A 102 -9.54 6.82 -5.86
C VAL A 102 -9.99 7.81 -6.97
N ARG A 103 -11.30 7.97 -7.17
CA ARG A 103 -11.88 8.91 -8.16
C ARG A 103 -12.41 10.21 -7.56
N TYR A 104 -12.26 10.40 -6.25
CA TYR A 104 -12.72 11.60 -5.59
C TYR A 104 -11.77 12.76 -5.93
N ASN A 105 -12.33 13.83 -6.49
CA ASN A 105 -11.53 14.97 -6.95
C ASN A 105 -11.31 15.96 -5.79
N VAL A 106 -10.05 16.12 -5.39
CA VAL A 106 -9.65 17.12 -4.38
C VAL A 106 -9.12 18.36 -5.08
N SER A 107 -9.75 19.51 -4.83
CA SER A 107 -9.36 20.78 -5.40
C SER A 107 -7.91 21.13 -5.04
N ILE A 108 -7.19 21.84 -5.92
CA ILE A 108 -5.81 22.29 -5.65
C ILE A 108 -5.76 23.12 -4.35
N ALA A 109 -6.77 23.96 -4.11
CA ALA A 109 -6.85 24.76 -2.90
C ALA A 109 -6.93 23.89 -1.63
N ASP A 110 -7.74 22.83 -1.63
CA ASP A 110 -7.84 21.92 -0.49
C ASP A 110 -6.59 21.03 -0.34
N ARG A 111 -5.97 20.61 -1.45
CA ARG A 111 -4.66 19.94 -1.43
C ARG A 111 -3.60 20.77 -0.70
N LEU A 112 -3.51 22.06 -1.04
CA LEU A 112 -2.56 22.98 -0.42
C LEU A 112 -2.86 23.21 1.06
N ARG A 113 -4.13 23.40 1.43
CA ARG A 113 -4.54 23.56 2.85
C ARG A 113 -4.16 22.34 3.68
N ILE A 114 -4.44 21.14 3.17
CA ILE A 114 -4.11 19.87 3.84
C ILE A 114 -2.59 19.71 3.98
N ALA A 115 -1.83 19.99 2.91
CA ALA A 115 -0.38 19.88 2.93
C ALA A 115 0.25 20.83 3.97
N VAL A 116 -0.13 22.12 3.97
CA VAL A 116 0.37 23.11 4.93
C VAL A 116 0.01 22.72 6.37
N ALA A 117 -1.22 22.26 6.61
CA ALA A 117 -1.64 21.83 7.94
C ALA A 117 -0.84 20.63 8.47
N LEU A 118 -0.40 19.72 7.60
CA LEU A 118 0.47 18.59 7.95
C LEU A 118 1.94 18.99 8.10
N GLU A 119 2.42 19.95 7.31
CA GLU A 119 3.78 20.48 7.41
C GLU A 119 3.98 21.24 8.74
N GLU A 120 3.01 22.07 9.13
CA GLU A 120 3.07 22.83 10.38
C GLU A 120 2.72 22.00 11.62
N GLY A 121 1.75 21.09 11.50
CA GLY A 121 1.19 20.33 12.62
C GLY A 121 1.79 18.94 12.82
N GLY A 122 2.53 18.42 11.84
CA GLY A 122 2.99 17.03 11.83
C GLY A 122 1.85 16.01 11.67
N PRO A 123 2.12 14.72 11.96
CA PRO A 123 1.11 13.67 11.95
C PRO A 123 -0.03 13.97 12.92
N GLN A 124 -1.26 13.91 12.43
CA GLN A 124 -2.46 14.29 13.18
C GLN A 124 -3.67 13.46 12.74
N SER A 125 -4.71 13.40 13.55
CA SER A 125 -5.95 12.71 13.17
C SER A 125 -6.69 13.44 12.05
N ILE A 126 -7.56 12.73 11.32
CA ILE A 126 -8.44 13.35 10.31
C ILE A 126 -9.28 14.48 10.91
N LEU A 127 -9.76 14.33 12.16
CA LEU A 127 -10.52 15.36 12.86
C LEU A 127 -9.69 16.63 13.10
N GLU A 128 -8.49 16.50 13.64
CA GLU A 128 -7.59 17.64 13.87
C GLU A 128 -7.19 18.31 12.56
N LEU A 129 -7.00 17.51 11.50
CA LEU A 129 -6.69 18.01 10.16
C LEU A 129 -7.85 18.82 9.57
N GLU A 130 -9.09 18.37 9.79
CA GLU A 130 -10.29 19.11 9.38
C GLU A 130 -10.37 20.49 10.05
N GLU A 131 -10.19 20.52 11.37
CA GLU A 131 -10.24 21.76 12.16
C GLU A 131 -9.16 22.77 11.77
N ARG A 132 -7.97 22.26 11.44
CA ARG A 132 -6.78 23.06 11.08
C ARG A 132 -6.79 23.50 9.62
N ALA A 133 -6.96 22.58 8.69
CA ALA A 133 -6.93 22.87 7.25
C ALA A 133 -8.21 23.58 6.77
N ARG A 134 -9.34 23.34 7.45
CA ARG A 134 -10.68 23.85 7.08
C ARG A 134 -10.95 23.72 5.58
N PRO A 135 -10.86 22.49 5.02
CA PRO A 135 -11.09 22.28 3.61
C PRO A 135 -12.54 22.62 3.25
N THR A 136 -12.76 22.94 1.98
CA THR A 136 -14.13 23.17 1.47
C THR A 136 -14.86 21.89 1.09
N CYS A 137 -14.14 20.76 1.09
CA CYS A 137 -14.63 19.43 0.71
C CYS A 137 -14.79 18.50 1.93
N ASP A 138 -15.27 17.28 1.69
CA ASP A 138 -15.26 16.22 2.70
C ASP A 138 -13.80 15.80 2.97
N ILE A 139 -13.31 16.07 4.18
CA ILE A 139 -11.93 15.78 4.57
C ILE A 139 -11.63 14.28 4.52
N PHE A 140 -12.58 13.42 4.87
CA PHE A 140 -12.36 11.98 4.92
C PHE A 140 -12.16 11.44 3.50
N ALA A 141 -13.03 11.85 2.59
CA ALA A 141 -12.94 11.51 1.18
C ALA A 141 -11.64 12.07 0.55
N ALA A 142 -11.29 13.31 0.88
CA ALA A 142 -10.07 13.95 0.37
C ALA A 142 -8.80 13.23 0.85
N VAL A 143 -8.70 12.92 2.14
CA VAL A 143 -7.54 12.21 2.71
C VAL A 143 -7.40 10.82 2.08
N CYS A 144 -8.49 10.07 1.90
CA CYS A 144 -8.46 8.78 1.22
C CYS A 144 -8.00 8.89 -0.25
N ALA A 145 -8.50 9.90 -0.97
CA ALA A 145 -8.11 10.14 -2.36
C ALA A 145 -6.62 10.49 -2.49
N LEU A 146 -6.13 11.39 -1.64
CA LEU A 146 -4.71 11.78 -1.63
C LEU A 146 -3.79 10.64 -1.19
N ALA A 147 -4.25 9.74 -0.32
CA ALA A 147 -3.54 8.50 -0.01
C ALA A 147 -3.47 7.55 -1.22
N CYS A 148 -4.54 7.46 -2.03
CA CYS A 148 -4.50 6.70 -3.28
C CYS A 148 -3.53 7.28 -4.32
N GLU A 149 -3.33 8.60 -4.30
CA GLU A 149 -2.35 9.31 -5.14
C GLU A 149 -0.92 9.26 -4.56
N ASN A 150 -0.70 8.54 -3.46
CA ASN A 150 0.58 8.48 -2.74
C ASN A 150 1.10 9.87 -2.29
N LEU A 151 0.19 10.81 -2.01
CA LEU A 151 0.52 12.13 -1.46
C LEU A 151 0.47 12.15 0.07
N LEU A 152 -0.31 11.24 0.66
CA LEU A 152 -0.49 11.09 2.11
C LEU A 152 -0.31 9.65 2.55
N GLY A 153 0.07 9.45 3.81
CA GLY A 153 0.08 8.16 4.49
C GLY A 153 -1.00 8.08 5.56
N LEU A 154 -1.51 6.85 5.79
CA LEU A 154 -2.58 6.58 6.75
C LEU A 154 -2.23 5.39 7.65
N HIS A 155 -2.44 5.55 8.96
CA HIS A 155 -2.34 4.42 9.91
C HIS A 155 -3.58 3.52 9.86
N ILE A 156 -3.60 2.57 8.92
CA ILE A 156 -4.75 1.68 8.67
C ILE A 156 -4.58 0.26 9.22
N GLN A 157 -3.45 -0.06 9.88
CA GLN A 157 -3.08 -1.45 10.19
C GLN A 157 -3.82 -2.06 11.39
N HIS A 158 -4.15 -1.23 12.39
CA HIS A 158 -4.52 -1.71 13.73
C HIS A 158 -5.91 -1.28 14.21
N ALA A 159 -6.46 -0.19 13.69
CA ALA A 159 -7.77 0.33 14.09
C ALA A 159 -8.66 0.53 12.86
N PRO A 160 -10.00 0.46 13.00
CA PRO A 160 -10.92 0.84 11.94
C PRO A 160 -10.64 2.26 11.45
N LEU A 161 -10.69 2.43 10.13
CA LEU A 161 -10.57 3.73 9.48
C LEU A 161 -11.70 4.66 9.94
N GLY A 162 -11.35 5.88 10.35
CA GLY A 162 -12.32 6.87 10.82
C GLY A 162 -11.66 8.20 11.18
N LEU A 163 -12.41 9.11 11.81
CA LEU A 163 -11.92 10.46 12.11
C LEU A 163 -10.69 10.51 13.05
N ARG A 164 -10.44 9.42 13.78
CA ARG A 164 -9.26 9.27 14.66
C ARG A 164 -8.05 8.66 13.94
N THR A 165 -8.19 8.26 12.68
CA THR A 165 -7.07 7.74 11.90
C THR A 165 -6.02 8.83 11.72
N ILE A 166 -4.77 8.47 12.00
CA ILE A 166 -3.63 9.37 11.85
C ILE A 166 -3.25 9.47 10.38
N VAL A 167 -3.10 10.72 9.93
CA VAL A 167 -2.64 11.14 8.61
C VAL A 167 -1.25 11.75 8.76
N PHE A 168 -0.38 11.47 7.80
CA PHE A 168 0.96 12.05 7.72
C PHE A 168 1.34 12.33 6.27
N GLY A 169 2.22 13.29 6.02
CA GLY A 169 2.76 13.55 4.69
C GLY A 169 3.69 12.42 4.22
N GLN A 170 3.70 12.15 2.91
CA GLN A 170 4.72 11.30 2.30
C GLN A 170 6.00 12.12 2.11
N GLN A 171 7.15 11.58 2.53
CA GLN A 171 8.49 12.18 2.33
C GLN A 171 9.12 11.69 1.03
#